data_AF-A0A537R2Y6-F1
#
_entry.id   AF-A0A537R2Y6-F1
#
_cell.length_a   1.000
_cell.length_b   1.000
_cell.length_c   1.000
_cell.angle_alpha   90.00
_cell.angle_beta   90.00
_cell.angle_gamma   90.00
#
_symmetry.space_group_name_H-M   'P 1'
#
loop_
_entity.id
_entity.type
_entity.pdbx_description
1 polymer ?
#
loop_
_entity_poly.entity_id
_entity_poly.type
_entity_poly.pdbx_seq_one_letter_code
_entity_poly.pdbx_strand_id
1 'polypeptide(L)'
;MNRFAFPLVAVSLLLPLSVGATQQGQSALRGWKTADSCARQAQTAYPDFSAESNAKRDAKLKECLNANGLPPRAPLGQTQSR
;
A
#
# COMPACT_ATOMS: atom_id res chain seq x y z
N MET A 1 6.82 -13.16 -55.53
CA MET A 1 5.99 -13.47 -54.33
C MET A 1 6.76 -12.98 -53.10
N ASN A 2 6.10 -12.64 -51.99
CA ASN A 2 6.66 -12.08 -50.74
C ASN A 2 7.01 -10.57 -50.70
N ARG A 3 5.99 -9.72 -50.86
CA ARG A 3 6.06 -8.27 -50.58
C ARG A 3 5.30 -7.85 -49.30
N PHE A 4 4.79 -8.83 -48.56
CA PHE A 4 4.00 -8.62 -47.33
C PHE A 4 4.73 -9.04 -46.05
N ALA A 5 6.04 -9.35 -46.11
CA ALA A 5 6.81 -9.78 -44.94
C ALA A 5 7.25 -8.62 -44.04
N PHE A 6 7.30 -7.39 -44.56
CA PHE A 6 7.77 -6.22 -43.81
C PHE A 6 6.78 -5.61 -42.79
N PRO A 7 5.44 -5.56 -43.00
CA PRO A 7 4.55 -4.94 -42.02
C PRO A 7 4.33 -5.78 -40.75
N LEU A 8 4.59 -7.10 -40.78
CA LEU A 8 4.39 -7.97 -39.61
C LEU A 8 5.52 -7.88 -38.56
N VAL A 9 6.74 -7.53 -38.97
CA VAL A 9 7.87 -7.38 -38.04
C VAL A 9 7.76 -6.09 -37.20
N ALA A 10 7.09 -5.06 -37.75
CA ALA A 10 6.94 -3.77 -37.07
C ALA A 10 5.92 -3.77 -35.91
N VAL A 11 4.97 -4.71 -35.91
CA VAL A 11 3.90 -4.75 -34.89
C VAL A 11 4.35 -5.45 -33.59
N SER A 12 5.40 -6.28 -33.64
CA SER A 12 5.90 -7.01 -32.46
C SER A 12 6.64 -6.14 -31.43
N LEU A 13 7.04 -4.91 -31.81
CA LEU A 13 7.75 -3.96 -30.94
C LEU A 13 6.83 -3.17 -30.00
N LEU A 14 5.50 -3.32 -30.11
CA LEU A 14 4.52 -2.64 -29.26
C LEU A 14 3.98 -3.51 -28.12
N LEU A 15 4.54 -4.71 -27.90
CA LEU A 15 4.20 -5.50 -26.74
C LEU A 15 4.66 -4.73 -25.49
N PRO A 16 3.75 -4.27 -24.61
CA PRO A 16 4.16 -3.67 -23.36
C PRO A 16 4.92 -4.75 -22.61
N LEU A 17 6.23 -4.55 -22.43
CA LEU A 17 6.98 -5.26 -21.42
C LEU A 17 6.22 -5.02 -20.12
N SER A 18 5.49 -6.03 -19.66
CA SER A 18 4.86 -6.03 -18.36
C SER A 18 5.99 -6.00 -17.36
N VAL A 19 6.41 -4.77 -17.01
CA VAL A 19 7.38 -4.49 -15.97
C VAL A 19 6.83 -5.13 -14.71
N GLY A 20 7.34 -6.32 -14.38
CA GLY A 20 7.06 -6.98 -13.13
C GLY A 20 7.32 -6.01 -11.99
N ALA A 21 6.50 -6.10 -10.93
CA ALA A 21 6.54 -5.20 -9.77
C ALA A 21 7.99 -4.81 -9.45
N THR A 22 8.32 -3.54 -9.70
CA THR A 22 9.67 -3.03 -9.50
C THR A 22 10.09 -3.30 -8.06
N GLN A 23 11.40 -3.39 -7.79
CA GLN A 23 11.88 -3.60 -6.42
C GLN A 23 11.31 -2.53 -5.46
N GLN A 24 11.15 -1.30 -5.95
CA GLN A 24 10.45 -0.21 -5.26
C GLN A 24 8.97 -0.56 -5.00
N GLY A 25 8.22 -1.02 -6.02
CA GLY A 25 6.83 -1.47 -5.85
C GLY A 25 6.69 -2.59 -4.82
N GLN A 26 7.58 -3.59 -4.83
CA GLN A 26 7.58 -4.67 -3.85
C GLN A 26 7.88 -4.18 -2.44
N SER A 27 8.78 -3.21 -2.29
CA SER A 27 9.06 -2.59 -0.99
C SER A 27 7.86 -1.80 -0.45
N ALA A 28 7.15 -1.07 -1.33
CA ALA A 28 5.93 -0.35 -0.97
C ALA A 28 4.82 -1.31 -0.55
N LEU A 29 4.61 -2.41 -1.28
CA LEU A 29 3.62 -3.44 -0.93
C LEU A 29 3.90 -4.07 0.43
N ARG A 30 5.17 -4.35 0.76
CA ARG A 30 5.55 -4.83 2.09
C ARG A 30 5.22 -3.81 3.18
N GLY A 31 5.59 -2.54 2.96
CA GLY A 31 5.26 -1.46 3.90
C GLY A 31 3.77 -1.32 4.15
N TRP A 32 2.95 -1.40 3.10
CA TRP A 32 1.48 -1.36 3.20
C TRP A 32 0.92 -2.54 3.97
N LYS A 33 1.42 -3.75 3.72
CA LYS A 33 1.00 -4.96 4.44
C LYS A 33 1.31 -4.86 5.93
N THR A 34 2.50 -4.37 6.27
CA THR A 34 2.88 -4.14 7.68
C THR A 34 2.00 -3.08 8.34
N ALA A 35 1.71 -1.97 7.64
CA ALA A 35 0.80 -0.95 8.14
C ALA A 35 -0.63 -1.47 8.38
N ASP A 36 -1.14 -2.33 7.48
CA ASP A 36 -2.46 -2.98 7.65
C ASP A 36 -2.47 -3.92 8.86
N SER A 37 -1.39 -4.69 9.07
CA SER A 37 -1.25 -5.52 10.27
C SER A 37 -1.28 -4.69 11.55
N CYS A 38 -0.57 -3.54 11.58
CA CYS A 38 -0.61 -2.63 12.72
C CYS A 38 -2.03 -2.13 13.02
N ALA A 39 -2.80 -1.77 11.98
CA ALA A 39 -4.18 -1.32 12.14
C ALA A 39 -5.09 -2.44 12.69
N ARG A 40 -4.94 -3.66 12.19
CA ARG A 40 -5.68 -4.83 12.71
C ARG A 40 -5.35 -5.11 14.17
N GLN A 41 -4.06 -5.08 14.54
CA GLN A 41 -3.63 -5.29 15.93
C GLN A 41 -4.24 -4.23 16.87
N ALA A 42 -4.23 -2.96 16.46
CA ALA A 42 -4.86 -1.89 17.22
C ALA A 42 -6.38 -2.13 17.38
N GLN A 43 -7.07 -2.48 16.29
CA GLN A 43 -8.51 -2.75 16.32
C GLN A 43 -8.87 -3.97 17.19
N THR A 44 -8.08 -5.03 17.13
CA THR A 44 -8.30 -6.22 17.98
C THR A 44 -8.07 -5.91 19.45
N ALA A 45 -7.09 -5.07 19.79
CA ALA A 45 -6.83 -4.67 21.18
C ALA A 45 -7.92 -3.77 21.77
N TYR A 46 -8.57 -2.97 20.92
CA TYR A 46 -9.54 -1.94 21.32
C TYR A 46 -10.73 -1.95 20.35
N PRO A 47 -11.64 -2.95 20.48
CA PRO A 47 -12.64 -3.23 19.47
C PRO A 47 -13.87 -2.31 19.50
N ASP A 48 -14.12 -1.63 20.62
CA ASP A 48 -15.28 -0.75 20.78
C ASP A 48 -15.04 0.63 20.16
N PHE A 49 -16.12 1.31 19.77
CA PHE A 49 -16.04 2.61 19.07
C PHE A 49 -16.13 3.81 20.02
N SER A 50 -15.85 3.63 21.32
CA SER A 50 -15.82 4.73 22.27
C SER A 50 -14.65 5.70 22.00
N ALA A 51 -14.78 6.95 22.44
CA ALA A 51 -13.71 7.93 22.29
C ALA A 51 -12.40 7.48 22.95
N GLU A 52 -12.48 6.84 24.12
CA GLU A 52 -11.33 6.30 24.84
C GLU A 52 -10.65 5.18 24.06
N SER A 53 -11.44 4.24 23.53
CA SER A 53 -10.94 3.12 22.74
C SER A 53 -10.33 3.57 21.41
N ASN A 54 -10.92 4.58 20.77
CA ASN A 54 -10.36 5.22 19.58
C ASN A 54 -8.97 5.83 19.88
N ALA A 55 -8.82 6.56 20.99
CA ALA A 55 -7.55 7.14 21.39
C ALA A 55 -6.48 6.06 21.67
N LYS A 56 -6.90 4.95 22.30
CA LYS A 56 -6.03 3.79 22.55
C LYS A 56 -5.62 3.08 21.25
N ARG A 57 -6.52 2.96 20.27
CA ARG A 57 -6.18 2.45 18.93
C ARG A 57 -5.16 3.32 18.23
N ASP A 58 -5.36 4.63 18.24
CA ASP A 58 -4.43 5.58 17.61
C ASP A 58 -3.04 5.50 18.24
N ALA A 59 -2.97 5.41 19.57
CA ALA A 59 -1.71 5.21 20.30
C ALA A 59 -1.02 3.89 19.91
N LYS A 60 -1.77 2.78 19.86
CA LYS A 60 -1.24 1.46 19.52
C LYS A 60 -0.79 1.37 18.05
N LEU A 61 -1.56 1.97 17.15
CA LEU A 61 -1.21 2.09 15.75
C LEU A 61 0.10 2.88 15.59
N LYS A 62 0.21 4.04 16.25
CA LYS A 62 1.42 4.87 16.21
C LYS A 62 2.65 4.13 16.73
N GLU A 63 2.52 3.42 17.85
CA GLU A 63 3.59 2.59 18.41
C GLU A 63 4.07 1.53 17.39
N CYS A 64 3.14 0.79 16.79
CA CYS A 64 3.46 -0.26 15.82
C CYS A 64 4.10 0.29 14.55
N LEU A 65 3.58 1.40 14.00
CA LEU A 65 4.16 2.04 12.82
C LEU A 65 5.58 2.51 13.09
N ASN A 66 5.83 3.16 14.23
CA ASN A 66 7.16 3.63 14.63
C ASN A 66 8.15 2.45 14.78
N ALA A 67 7.72 1.35 15.41
CA ALA A 67 8.55 0.15 15.57
C ALA A 67 8.96 -0.50 14.23
N ASN A 68 8.17 -0.28 13.18
CA ASN A 68 8.42 -0.78 11.83
C ASN A 68 9.05 0.27 10.90
N GLY A 69 9.44 1.45 11.40
CA GLY A 69 9.99 2.54 10.58
C GLY A 69 9.02 3.06 9.52
N LEU A 70 7.71 2.91 9.75
CA LEU A 70 6.66 3.34 8.83
C LEU A 70 6.21 4.77 9.15
N PRO A 71 5.76 5.54 8.15
CA PRO A 71 5.29 6.90 8.37
C PRO A 71 4.07 6.92 9.31
N PRO A 72 3.98 7.94 10.19
CA PRO A 72 2.82 8.10 11.07
C PRO A 72 1.55 8.38 10.26
N ARG A 73 0.42 7.80 10.69
CA ARG A 73 -0.89 8.12 10.13
C ARG A 73 -1.53 9.30 10.87
N ALA A 74 -2.37 10.06 10.16
CA ALA A 74 -3.22 11.06 10.77
C ALA A 74 -4.21 10.38 11.75
N PRO A 75 -4.61 11.04 12.85
CA PRO A 75 -5.58 10.51 13.80
C PRO A 75 -6.90 10.15 13.09
N LEU A 76 -7.51 9.02 13.46
CA LEU A 76 -8.73 8.52 12.80
C LEU A 76 -9.95 9.47 12.92
N GLY A 77 -9.88 10.45 13.85
CA GLY A 77 -10.91 11.47 14.06
C GLY A 77 -10.74 12.76 13.27
N GLN A 78 -9.66 12.93 12.51
CA GLN A 78 -9.48 14.09 11.63
C GLN A 78 -9.81 13.68 10.20
N THR A 79 -11.01 14.03 9.75
CA THR A 79 -11.36 14.02 8.33
C THR A 79 -10.28 14.81 7.59
N GLN A 80 -9.51 14.15 6.71
CA GLN A 80 -8.62 14.85 5.80
C GLN A 80 -9.48 15.66 4.83
N SER A 81 -9.77 16.92 5.17
CA SER A 81 -10.26 17.90 4.21
C SER A 81 -9.13 18.14 3.22
N ARG A 82 -9.23 17.47 2.07
CA ARG A 82 -8.42 17.80 0.91
C ARG A 82 -8.99 19.03 0.22
#